data_AF-A0A1Y0MFE6-F1
#
_entry.id   AF-A0A1Y0MFE6-F1
#
_cell.length_a   1.000
_cell.length_b   1.000
_cell.length_c   1.000
_cell.angle_alpha   90.00
_cell.angle_beta   90.00
_cell.angle_gamma   90.00
#
_symmetry.space_group_name_H-M   'P 1'
#
loop_
_entity.id
_entity.type
_entity.pdbx_description
1 polymer ?
#
loop_
_entity_poly.entity_id
_entity_poly.type
_entity_poly.pdbx_seq_one_letter_code
_entity_poly.pdbx_strand_id
1 'polypeptide(L)'
;MDIFILSRSISTYLNDDLCLLDIDGKENSDIYFTGDIIQQSQSLAPEIINAELERFSDKKNKHIESLDRLTQRLYNNCKRLESSKSNGKDYLPILRNELKKFKKLQRTWMLTL
;
A
#
# COMPACT_ATOMS: atom_id res chain seq x y z
N MET A 1 -4.73 16.65 -0.60
CA MET A 1 -3.28 16.67 -0.88
C MET A 1 -2.48 15.72 0.01
N ASP A 2 -2.65 15.73 1.34
CA ASP A 2 -1.81 14.94 2.27
C ASP A 2 -1.90 13.42 2.09
N ILE A 3 -3.10 12.90 1.78
CA ILE A 3 -3.31 11.47 1.50
C ILE A 3 -2.50 10.99 0.28
N PHE A 4 -2.37 11.85 -0.73
CA PHE A 4 -1.61 11.57 -1.94
C PHE A 4 -0.10 11.62 -1.72
N ILE A 5 0.37 12.57 -0.91
CA ILE A 5 1.79 12.63 -0.53
C ILE A 5 2.15 11.37 0.26
N LEU A 6 1.30 10.98 1.19
CA LEU A 6 1.52 9.81 2.02
C LEU A 6 1.48 8.49 1.24
N SER A 7 0.59 8.36 0.23
CA SER A 7 0.62 7.17 -0.64
C SER A 7 1.91 7.05 -1.42
N ARG A 8 2.47 8.16 -1.92
CA ARG A 8 3.78 8.17 -2.58
C ARG A 8 4.90 7.76 -1.63
N SER A 9 4.94 8.32 -0.42
CA SER A 9 5.95 7.95 0.57
C SER A 9 5.92 6.45 0.87
N ILE A 10 4.73 5.86 1.04
CA ILE A 10 4.56 4.41 1.25
C ILE A 10 5.16 3.62 0.08
N SER A 11 4.88 4.00 -1.17
CA SER A 11 5.45 3.32 -2.34
C SER A 11 6.97 3.41 -2.41
N THR A 12 7.55 4.57 -2.10
CA THR A 12 9.00 4.75 -2.12
C THR A 12 9.69 3.83 -1.11
N TYR A 13 9.22 3.79 0.15
CA TYR A 13 9.79 2.90 1.17
C TYR A 13 9.70 1.41 0.81
N LEU A 14 8.69 1.02 0.03
CA LEU A 14 8.44 -0.37 -0.32
C LEU A 14 9.21 -0.85 -1.56
N ASN A 15 9.52 0.05 -2.49
CA ASN A 15 10.16 -0.30 -3.75
C ASN A 15 11.67 -0.51 -3.60
N ASP A 16 12.34 0.33 -2.81
CA ASP A 16 13.80 0.32 -2.72
C ASP A 16 14.34 -0.85 -1.88
N ASP A 17 13.60 -1.33 -0.87
CA ASP A 17 14.13 -2.23 0.16
C ASP A 17 13.54 -3.65 0.18
N LEU A 18 12.40 -3.92 -0.48
CA LEU A 18 11.80 -5.27 -0.53
C LEU A 18 12.34 -6.14 -1.67
N CYS A 19 13.15 -5.59 -2.58
CA CYS A 19 13.74 -6.28 -3.73
C CYS A 19 15.02 -7.10 -3.41
N LEU A 20 15.14 -7.64 -2.18
CA LEU A 20 16.26 -8.51 -1.83
C LEU A 20 15.89 -9.97 -2.16
N LEU A 21 16.44 -10.49 -3.25
CA LEU A 21 16.48 -11.92 -3.53
C LEU A 21 17.24 -12.64 -2.42
N ASP A 22 16.86 -13.90 -2.16
CA ASP A 22 17.59 -14.73 -1.20
C ASP A 22 19.04 -14.94 -1.69
N ILE A 23 19.99 -14.93 -0.75
CA ILE A 23 21.44 -14.94 -1.04
C ILE A 23 21.85 -16.21 -1.83
N ASP A 24 21.06 -17.27 -1.69
CA ASP A 24 21.29 -18.58 -2.29
C ASP A 24 20.64 -18.76 -3.68
N GLY A 25 20.03 -17.72 -4.25
CA GLY A 25 19.49 -17.73 -5.62
C GLY A 25 18.24 -18.60 -5.84
N LYS A 26 17.63 -19.11 -4.76
CA LYS A 26 16.35 -19.82 -4.80
C LYS A 26 15.18 -18.84 -4.74
N GLU A 27 14.09 -19.18 -5.41
CA GLU A 27 12.81 -18.48 -5.24
C GLU A 27 12.37 -18.59 -3.79
N ASN A 28 12.45 -17.48 -3.06
CA ASN A 28 11.80 -17.37 -1.77
C ASN A 28 10.30 -17.18 -2.02
N SER A 29 9.45 -18.03 -1.43
CA SER A 29 7.99 -17.89 -1.49
C SER A 29 7.48 -16.53 -1.03
N ASP A 30 8.31 -15.81 -0.25
CA ASP A 30 8.04 -14.47 0.23
C ASP A 30 8.15 -13.39 -0.88
N ILE A 31 8.78 -13.71 -2.03
CA ILE A 31 8.89 -12.82 -3.21
C ILE A 31 7.52 -12.48 -3.80
N TYR A 32 6.58 -13.44 -3.80
CA TYR A 32 5.27 -13.22 -4.41
C TYR A 32 4.43 -12.19 -3.65
N PHE A 33 4.34 -12.29 -2.33
CA PHE A 33 3.54 -11.33 -1.55
C PHE A 33 4.27 -9.98 -1.35
N THR A 34 5.60 -9.94 -1.44
CA THR A 34 6.34 -8.67 -1.46
C THR A 34 6.13 -7.94 -2.79
N GLY A 35 6.07 -8.66 -3.92
CA GLY A 35 5.58 -8.13 -5.19
C GLY A 35 4.17 -7.55 -5.10
N ASP A 36 3.25 -8.26 -4.43
CA ASP A 36 1.90 -7.74 -4.17
C ASP A 36 1.92 -6.44 -3.34
N ILE A 37 2.78 -6.34 -2.32
CA ILE A 37 2.92 -5.13 -1.48
C ILE A 37 3.35 -3.94 -2.34
N ILE A 38 4.36 -4.12 -3.20
CA ILE A 38 4.86 -3.08 -4.10
C ILE A 38 3.73 -2.64 -5.05
N GLN A 39 3.13 -3.57 -5.77
CA GLN A 39 2.07 -3.27 -6.74
C GLN A 39 0.88 -2.56 -6.07
N GLN A 40 0.42 -3.05 -4.92
CA GLN A 40 -0.71 -2.48 -4.20
C GLN A 40 -0.41 -1.07 -3.71
N SER A 41 0.81 -0.82 -3.21
CA SER A 41 1.22 0.51 -2.77
C SER A 41 1.22 1.51 -3.94
N GLN A 42 1.81 1.14 -5.08
CA GLN A 42 1.87 1.98 -6.28
C GLN A 42 0.47 2.31 -6.83
N SER A 43 -0.50 1.43 -6.60
CA SER A 43 -1.89 1.62 -7.03
C SER A 43 -2.69 2.59 -6.15
N LEU A 44 -2.23 2.93 -4.95
CA LEU A 44 -2.96 3.83 -4.05
C LEU A 44 -3.11 5.24 -4.64
N ALA A 45 -2.02 5.80 -5.20
CA ALA A 45 -2.02 7.17 -5.72
C ALA A 45 -2.92 7.35 -6.96
N PRO A 46 -2.90 6.45 -7.97
CA PRO A 46 -3.85 6.47 -9.07
C PRO A 46 -5.31 6.41 -8.63
N GLU A 47 -5.68 5.56 -7.67
CA GLU A 47 -7.07 5.46 -7.19
C GLU A 47 -7.54 6.73 -6.49
N ILE A 48 -6.67 7.40 -5.73
CA ILE A 48 -6.96 8.72 -5.13
C ILE A 48 -7.22 9.76 -6.22
N ILE A 49 -6.33 9.86 -7.22
CA ILE A 49 -6.47 10.81 -8.33
C ILE A 49 -7.77 10.55 -9.10
N ASN A 50 -8.04 9.29 -9.42
CA ASN A 50 -9.24 8.92 -10.18
C ASN A 50 -10.51 9.25 -9.39
N ALA A 51 -10.55 9.01 -8.08
CA ALA A 51 -11.68 9.39 -7.24
C ALA A 51 -11.88 10.92 -7.18
N GLU A 52 -10.80 11.71 -7.11
CA GLU A 52 -10.88 13.17 -7.07
C GLU A 52 -11.31 13.79 -8.41
N LEU A 53 -10.88 13.21 -9.54
CA LEU A 53 -11.22 13.72 -10.88
C LEU A 53 -12.58 13.22 -11.41
N GLU A 54 -13.12 12.13 -10.85
CA GLU A 54 -14.34 11.52 -11.33
C GLU A 54 -15.58 12.36 -10.98
N ARG A 55 -16.37 12.67 -12.01
CA ARG A 55 -17.56 13.52 -11.92
C ARG A 55 -18.81 12.72 -11.54
N PHE A 56 -18.86 11.45 -11.94
CA PHE A 56 -20.01 10.59 -11.70
C PHE A 56 -19.87 9.85 -10.36
N SER A 57 -20.83 10.06 -9.46
CA SER A 57 -20.85 9.50 -8.10
C SER A 57 -20.62 7.99 -8.07
N ASP A 58 -21.24 7.24 -8.97
CA ASP A 58 -21.16 5.77 -8.98
C ASP A 58 -19.76 5.27 -9.32
N LYS A 59 -19.06 5.97 -10.23
CA LYS A 59 -17.68 5.65 -10.60
C LYS A 59 -16.71 6.10 -9.53
N LYS A 60 -16.94 7.27 -8.93
CA LYS A 60 -16.17 7.76 -7.78
C LYS A 60 -16.24 6.74 -6.62
N ASN A 61 -17.42 6.23 -6.31
CA ASN A 61 -17.60 5.20 -5.29
C ASN A 61 -16.81 3.92 -5.58
N LYS A 62 -16.70 3.50 -6.86
CA LYS A 62 -15.86 2.35 -7.25
C LYS A 62 -14.38 2.57 -6.99
N HIS A 63 -13.87 3.79 -7.23
CA HIS A 63 -12.48 4.13 -6.91
C HIS A 63 -12.24 4.14 -5.40
N ILE A 64 -13.19 4.69 -4.64
CA ILE A 64 -13.14 4.68 -3.17
C ILE A 64 -13.14 3.24 -2.62
N GLU A 65 -14.03 2.38 -3.10
CA GLU A 65 -14.06 0.96 -2.72
C GLU A 65 -12.77 0.24 -3.10
N SER A 66 -12.22 0.53 -4.27
CA SER A 66 -10.96 -0.04 -4.73
C SER A 66 -9.80 0.39 -3.83
N LEU A 67 -9.76 1.66 -3.42
CA LEU A 67 -8.77 2.18 -2.48
C LEU A 67 -8.87 1.52 -1.10
N ASP A 68 -10.09 1.29 -0.58
CA ASP A 68 -10.25 0.56 0.68
C ASP A 68 -9.75 -0.89 0.56
N ARG A 69 -10.12 -1.60 -0.51
CA ARG A 69 -9.64 -2.96 -0.76
C ARG A 69 -8.11 -3.02 -0.88
N LEU A 70 -7.48 -2.09 -1.60
CA LEU A 70 -6.03 -1.99 -1.71
C LEU A 70 -5.38 -1.77 -0.35
N THR A 71 -5.91 -0.85 0.45
CA THR A 71 -5.38 -0.52 1.78
C THR A 71 -5.47 -1.71 2.74
N GLN A 72 -6.58 -2.45 2.70
CA GLN A 72 -6.75 -3.66 3.53
C GLN A 72 -5.81 -4.79 3.09
N ARG A 73 -5.66 -5.01 1.77
CA ARG A 73 -4.72 -6.00 1.23
C ARG A 73 -3.28 -5.68 1.61
N LEU A 74 -2.89 -4.41 1.49
CA LEU A 74 -1.56 -3.94 1.84
C LEU A 74 -1.28 -4.18 3.33
N TYR A 75 -2.23 -3.83 4.21
CA TYR A 75 -2.13 -4.12 5.64
C TYR A 75 -1.98 -5.63 5.94
N ASN A 76 -2.78 -6.47 5.29
CA ASN A 76 -2.72 -7.92 5.47
C ASN A 76 -1.39 -8.51 4.98
N ASN A 77 -0.88 -8.04 3.84
CA ASN A 77 0.41 -8.49 3.34
C ASN A 77 1.57 -8.01 4.22
N CYS A 78 1.50 -6.81 4.81
CA CYS A 78 2.47 -6.37 5.81
C CYS A 78 2.47 -7.31 7.04
N LYS A 79 1.29 -7.74 7.50
CA LYS A 79 1.17 -8.73 8.58
C LYS A 79 1.74 -10.10 8.19
N ARG A 80 1.63 -10.51 6.92
CA ARG A 80 2.28 -11.72 6.40
C ARG A 80 3.80 -11.57 6.41
N LEU A 81 4.33 -10.41 6.01
CA LEU A 81 5.76 -10.10 6.08
C LEU A 81 6.32 -10.22 7.50
N GLU A 82 5.58 -9.79 8.54
CA GLU A 82 5.97 -9.96 9.96
C GLU A 82 6.24 -11.42 10.31
N SER A 83 5.44 -12.32 9.76
CA SER A 83 5.48 -13.77 10.03
C SER A 83 6.49 -14.51 9.17
N SER A 84 7.02 -13.87 8.12
CA SER A 84 7.89 -14.47 7.10
C SER A 84 9.32 -14.71 7.59
N LYS A 85 10.25 -15.20 6.77
CA LYS A 85 11.69 -15.20 7.12
C LYS A 85 12.47 -14.09 6.40
N SER A 86 11.77 -13.17 5.76
CA SER A 86 12.36 -12.08 4.99
C SER A 86 13.07 -11.05 5.86
N ASN A 87 14.16 -10.48 5.33
CA ASN A 87 14.86 -9.32 5.89
C ASN A 87 14.03 -8.03 5.80
N GLY A 88 12.93 -8.03 5.04
CA GLY A 88 12.01 -6.88 4.94
C GLY A 88 11.29 -6.53 6.25
N LYS A 89 11.51 -7.29 7.34
CA LYS A 89 10.91 -7.04 8.65
C LYS A 89 11.40 -5.78 9.34
N ASP A 90 12.63 -5.37 9.09
CA ASP A 90 13.23 -4.22 9.77
C ASP A 90 12.50 -2.91 9.45
N TYR A 91 11.79 -2.87 8.33
CA TYR A 91 11.02 -1.71 7.87
C TYR A 91 9.56 -1.72 8.33
N LEU A 92 9.06 -2.84 8.86
CA LEU A 92 7.67 -2.99 9.29
C LEU A 92 7.23 -1.96 10.33
N PRO A 93 8.05 -1.53 11.31
CA PRO A 93 7.65 -0.48 12.24
C PRO A 93 7.29 0.84 11.54
N ILE A 94 8.12 1.27 10.58
CA ILE A 94 7.90 2.51 9.82
C ILE A 94 6.68 2.35 8.92
N LEU A 95 6.62 1.26 8.16
CA LEU A 95 5.54 0.97 7.23
C LEU A 95 4.17 0.92 7.94
N ARG A 96 4.08 0.28 9.11
CA ARG A 96 2.85 0.25 9.92
C ARG A 96 2.43 1.64 10.37
N ASN A 97 3.40 2.50 10.71
CA ASN A 97 3.10 3.86 11.12
C ASN A 97 2.51 4.66 9.96
N GLU A 98 3.11 4.59 8.78
CA GLU A 98 2.63 5.27 7.58
C GLU A 98 1.26 4.73 7.13
N LEU A 99 1.04 3.41 7.15
CA LEU A 99 -0.26 2.81 6.85
C LEU A 99 -1.36 3.22 7.86
N LYS A 100 -1.03 3.33 9.14
CA LYS A 100 -1.96 3.83 10.17
C LYS A 100 -2.35 5.28 9.91
N LYS A 101 -1.39 6.14 9.57
CA LYS A 101 -1.64 7.54 9.19
C LYS A 101 -2.50 7.58 7.92
N PHE A 102 -2.18 6.77 6.93
CA PHE A 102 -2.90 6.69 5.66
C PHE A 102 -4.36 6.31 5.89
N LYS A 103 -4.62 5.27 6.67
CA LYS A 103 -6.00 4.84 6.98
C LYS A 103 -6.82 5.90 7.72
N LYS A 104 -6.18 6.72 8.56
CA LYS A 104 -6.84 7.87 9.20
C LYS A 104 -7.19 8.94 8.16
N LEU A 105 -6.23 9.34 7.34
CA LEU A 105 -6.43 10.32 6.28
C LEU A 105 -7.46 9.86 5.25
N GLN A 106 -7.43 8.59 4.85
CA GLN A 106 -8.41 7.98 3.94
C GLN A 106 -9.83 8.12 4.47
N ARG A 107 -10.07 7.81 5.75
CA ARG A 107 -11.40 7.96 6.36
C ARG A 107 -11.88 9.41 6.31
N THR A 108 -11.03 10.36 6.68
CA THR A 108 -11.38 11.78 6.64
C THR A 108 -11.62 12.25 5.21
N TRP A 109 -10.74 11.88 4.27
CA TRP A 109 -10.84 12.22 2.86
C TRP A 109 -12.10 11.67 2.20
N MET A 110 -12.49 10.43 2.52
CA MET A 110 -13.74 9.83 2.02
C MET A 110 -15.00 10.59 2.48
N LEU A 111 -14.97 11.27 3.63
CA LEU A 111 -16.08 12.09 4.10
C LEU A 111 -16.18 13.45 3.39
N THR A 112 -15.12 13.84 2.66
CA THR A 112 -15.04 15.13 1.95
C THR A 112 -15.30 15.02 0.45
N LEU A 113 -15.52 13.79 -0.06
CA LEU A 113 -15.66 13.47 -1.49
C LEU A 113 -17.11 13.33 -1.93
#